data_AF-A0A1N7P5P1-F1
#
_entry.id   AF-A0A1N7P5P1-F1
#
_cell.length_a   1.000
_cell.length_b   1.000
_cell.length_c   1.000
_cell.angle_alpha   90.00
_cell.angle_beta   90.00
_cell.angle_gamma   90.00
#
_symmetry.space_group_name_H-M   'P 1'
#
loop_
_entity.id
_entity.type
_entity.pdbx_description
1 polymer ?
#
loop_
_entity_poly.entity_id
_entity_poly.type
_entity_poly.pdbx_seq_one_letter_code
_entity_poly.pdbx_strand_id
1 'polypeptide(L)'
;MRALALTLPLAACALPVGPDSIGPLAAVEGYTGAIMADHALVVSRTAQPFGYDEGAEAKRAANALCRGAVASGPEDNFREGQWIFPRGCA
;
A
#
# COMPACT_ATOMS: atom_id res chain seq x y z
N MET A 1 7.89 -27.57 -46.37
CA MET A 1 7.84 -27.72 -44.90
C MET A 1 8.71 -26.65 -44.28
N ARG A 2 8.15 -25.74 -43.49
CA ARG A 2 8.91 -24.91 -42.54
C ARG A 2 7.91 -24.28 -41.57
N ALA A 3 7.71 -24.97 -40.45
CA ALA A 3 6.94 -24.48 -39.31
C ALA A 3 7.80 -23.45 -38.58
N LEU A 4 7.30 -22.21 -38.48
CA LEU A 4 7.87 -21.19 -37.60
C LEU A 4 7.34 -21.45 -36.20
N ALA A 5 8.15 -22.08 -35.35
CA ALA A 5 7.89 -22.18 -33.93
C ALA A 5 8.21 -20.84 -33.27
N LEU A 6 7.17 -20.06 -32.94
CA LEU A 6 7.30 -18.94 -32.02
C LEU A 6 7.36 -19.49 -30.59
N THR A 7 8.56 -19.50 -30.00
CA THR A 7 8.75 -19.67 -28.56
C THR A 7 8.42 -18.36 -27.85
N LEU A 8 7.28 -18.31 -27.15
CA LEU A 8 6.97 -17.22 -26.22
C LEU A 8 7.82 -17.39 -24.94
N PRO A 9 8.67 -16.43 -24.56
CA PRO A 9 9.23 -16.39 -23.21
C PRO A 9 8.14 -15.89 -22.26
N LEU A 10 7.58 -16.80 -21.46
CA LEU A 10 6.79 -16.41 -20.29
C LEU A 10 7.73 -15.73 -19.29
N ALA A 11 7.70 -14.41 -19.26
CA ALA A 11 8.32 -13.61 -18.21
C ALA A 11 7.61 -13.95 -16.89
N ALA A 12 8.22 -14.84 -16.09
CA ALA A 12 7.80 -15.07 -14.72
C ALA A 12 8.18 -13.83 -13.89
N CYS A 13 7.21 -12.97 -13.60
CA CYS A 13 7.36 -11.96 -12.55
C CYS A 13 7.43 -12.68 -11.20
N ALA A 14 8.63 -13.06 -10.77
CA ALA A 14 8.89 -13.43 -9.39
C ALA A 14 8.93 -12.13 -8.56
N LEU A 15 7.87 -11.85 -7.80
CA LEU A 15 7.92 -10.85 -6.74
C LEU A 15 8.48 -11.50 -5.48
N PRO A 16 9.39 -10.84 -4.74
CA PRO A 16 9.85 -11.34 -3.46
C PRO A 16 8.71 -11.21 -2.45
N VAL A 17 8.22 -12.35 -1.94
CA VAL A 17 7.32 -12.38 -0.78
C VAL A 17 8.21 -12.23 0.46
N GLY A 18 8.33 -10.99 0.94
CA GLY A 18 8.87 -10.70 2.27
C GLY A 18 7.89 -11.11 3.37
N PRO A 19 8.36 -11.33 4.60
CA PRO A 19 7.55 -11.83 5.70
C PRO A 19 6.76 -10.70 6.36
N ASP A 20 5.61 -10.34 5.78
CA ASP A 20 4.64 -9.49 6.46
C ASP A 20 3.54 -10.36 7.08
N SER A 21 3.53 -10.40 8.42
CA SER A 21 2.57 -11.14 9.25
C SER A 21 1.15 -10.56 9.19
N ILE A 22 0.93 -9.52 8.38
CA ILE A 22 -0.37 -8.97 8.03
C ILE A 22 -0.54 -9.28 6.54
N GLY A 23 -1.56 -10.04 6.19
CA GLY A 23 -1.83 -10.41 4.80
C GLY A 23 -1.89 -9.18 3.87
N PRO A 24 -1.91 -9.39 2.55
CA PRO A 24 -1.81 -8.29 1.59
C PRO A 24 -2.91 -7.24 1.82
N LEU A 25 -2.51 -5.96 1.78
CA LEU A 25 -3.41 -4.81 1.84
C LEU A 25 -4.56 -4.96 0.85
N ALA A 26 -5.73 -4.42 1.20
CA ALA A 26 -6.86 -4.37 0.28
C ALA A 26 -6.54 -3.45 -0.91
N ALA A 27 -7.06 -3.80 -2.09
CA ALA A 27 -7.12 -2.84 -3.18
C ALA A 27 -8.24 -1.83 -2.88
N VAL A 28 -7.89 -0.54 -2.85
CA VAL A 28 -8.84 0.56 -2.63
C VAL A 28 -8.68 1.56 -3.76
N GLU A 29 -9.77 1.86 -4.47
CA GLU A 29 -9.73 2.80 -5.58
C GLU A 29 -9.26 4.19 -5.12
N GLY A 30 -8.32 4.78 -5.87
CA GLY A 30 -7.80 6.11 -5.59
C GLY A 30 -6.76 6.19 -4.47
N TYR A 31 -6.41 5.08 -3.82
CA TYR A 31 -5.39 5.04 -2.77
C TYR A 31 -4.41 3.90 -2.97
N THR A 32 -3.18 4.13 -2.54
CA THR A 32 -2.15 3.11 -2.42
C THR A 32 -1.65 3.05 -0.98
N GLY A 33 -1.27 1.85 -0.56
CA GLY A 33 -0.67 1.61 0.74
C GLY A 33 0.64 0.85 0.58
N ALA A 34 1.62 1.14 1.44
CA ALA A 34 2.85 0.38 1.56
C ALA A 34 3.10 0.08 3.05
N ILE A 35 3.42 -1.17 3.35
CA ILE A 35 3.93 -1.57 4.67
C ILE A 35 5.44 -1.42 4.64
N MET A 36 5.98 -0.67 5.60
CA MET A 36 7.41 -0.45 5.78
C MET A 36 8.01 -1.56 6.66
N ALA A 37 9.34 -1.64 6.72
CA ALA A 37 10.06 -2.67 7.47
C ALA A 37 9.78 -2.64 8.99
N ASP A 38 9.33 -1.50 9.52
CA ASP A 38 8.91 -1.31 10.92
C ASP A 38 7.41 -1.53 11.15
N HIS A 39 6.72 -2.12 10.16
CA HIS A 39 5.27 -2.30 10.12
C HIS A 39 4.44 -1.01 10.00
N ALA A 40 5.08 0.15 9.78
CA ALA A 40 4.33 1.38 9.50
C ALA A 40 3.54 1.25 8.19
N LEU A 41 2.29 1.70 8.20
CA LEU A 41 1.49 1.84 6.99
C LEU A 41 1.66 3.26 6.44
N VAL A 42 2.18 3.37 5.22
CA VAL A 42 2.22 4.62 4.46
C VAL A 42 1.07 4.63 3.48
N VAL A 43 0.27 5.69 3.49
CA VAL A 43 -0.92 5.86 2.64
C VAL A 43 -0.74 7.06 1.73
N SER A 44 -1.00 6.82 0.44
CA SER A 44 -0.90 7.81 -0.62
C SER A 44 -2.20 7.84 -1.43
N ARG A 45 -2.54 9.00 -1.97
CA ARG A 45 -3.68 9.18 -2.89
C ARG A 45 -3.16 9.19 -4.32
N THR A 46 -3.81 8.44 -5.20
CA THR A 46 -3.37 8.26 -6.60
C THR A 46 -3.54 9.52 -7.45
N ALA A 47 -4.49 10.38 -7.10
CA ALA A 47 -4.76 11.64 -7.80
C ALA A 47 -3.80 12.74 -7.33
N GLN A 48 -4.27 13.70 -6.54
CA GLN A 48 -3.42 14.68 -5.85
C GLN A 48 -2.86 14.10 -4.55
N PRO A 49 -1.60 14.40 -4.18
CA PRO A 49 -1.06 14.05 -2.87
C PRO A 49 -1.90 14.66 -1.74
N PHE A 50 -1.83 14.04 -0.56
CA PHE A 50 -2.54 14.55 0.62
C PHE A 50 -2.01 15.93 1.05
N GLY A 51 -2.89 16.72 1.65
CA GLY A 51 -2.56 17.83 2.51
C GLY A 51 -2.30 17.39 3.96
N TYR A 52 -1.61 18.26 4.70
CA TYR A 52 -1.38 18.10 6.15
C TYR A 52 -2.68 18.14 6.96
N ASP A 53 -3.73 18.78 6.47
CA ASP A 53 -5.05 18.86 7.07
C ASP A 53 -5.96 17.67 6.74
N GLU A 54 -5.55 16.79 5.83
CA GLU A 54 -6.37 15.69 5.31
C GLU A 54 -6.21 14.36 6.08
N GLY A 55 -5.68 14.39 7.30
CA GLY A 55 -5.43 13.17 8.09
C GLY A 55 -6.66 12.31 8.35
N ALA A 56 -7.83 12.92 8.46
CA ALA A 56 -9.09 12.19 8.61
C ALA A 56 -9.44 11.38 7.34
N GLU A 57 -9.14 11.89 6.15
CA GLU A 57 -9.34 11.16 4.90
C GLU A 57 -8.31 10.04 4.74
N ALA A 58 -7.04 10.35 4.99
CA ALA A 58 -5.99 9.34 4.97
C ALA A 58 -6.27 8.19 5.93
N LYS A 59 -6.80 8.46 7.13
CA LYS A 59 -7.20 7.43 8.10
C LYS A 59 -8.35 6.56 7.58
N ARG A 60 -9.33 7.13 6.87
CA ARG A 60 -10.40 6.34 6.24
C ARG A 60 -9.84 5.41 5.16
N ALA A 61 -8.93 5.92 4.33
CA ALA A 61 -8.24 5.10 3.33
C ALA A 61 -7.39 4.00 3.99
N ALA A 62 -6.66 4.32 5.05
CA ALA A 62 -5.86 3.38 5.83
C ALA A 62 -6.71 2.23 6.40
N ASN A 63 -7.86 2.55 7.00
CA ASN A 63 -8.80 1.54 7.49
C ASN A 63 -9.26 0.58 6.38
N ALA A 64 -9.58 1.13 5.19
CA ALA A 64 -9.98 0.34 4.04
C ALA A 64 -8.84 -0.56 3.54
N LEU A 65 -7.62 -0.02 3.43
CA LEU A 65 -6.41 -0.76 3.07
C LEU A 65 -6.12 -1.89 4.07
N CYS A 66 -6.33 -1.65 5.37
CA CYS A 66 -6.18 -2.63 6.44
C CYS A 66 -7.33 -3.65 6.55
N ARG A 67 -8.35 -3.59 5.68
CA ARG A 67 -9.56 -4.45 5.76
C ARG A 67 -10.32 -4.32 7.09
N GLY A 68 -10.21 -3.17 7.75
CA GLY A 68 -10.79 -2.96 9.07
C GLY A 68 -10.30 -1.68 9.71
N ALA A 69 -9.23 -1.77 10.50
CA ALA A 69 -8.72 -0.63 11.25
C ALA A 69 -7.21 -0.48 11.08
N VAL A 70 -6.77 0.76 10.92
CA VAL A 70 -5.38 1.15 11.14
C VAL A 70 -5.18 1.45 12.62
N ALA A 71 -4.03 1.11 13.17
CA ALA A 71 -3.62 1.41 14.55
C ALA A 71 -3.20 2.90 14.69
N SER A 72 -4.11 3.82 14.35
CA SER A 72 -3.89 5.27 14.40
C SER A 72 -3.63 5.78 15.83
N GLY A 73 -2.66 6.66 16.02
CA GLY A 73 -2.23 7.20 17.30
C GLY A 73 -1.64 8.61 17.21
N PRO A 74 -1.16 9.19 18.32
CA PRO A 74 -0.55 10.52 18.32
C PRO A 74 0.75 10.62 17.50
N GLU A 75 1.36 9.49 17.13
CA GLU A 75 2.55 9.41 16.28
C GLU A 75 2.22 9.41 14.78
N ASP A 76 0.93 9.36 14.41
CA ASP A 76 0.49 9.49 13.02
C ASP A 76 1.00 10.82 12.46
N ASN A 77 1.64 10.78 11.29
CA ASN A 77 2.31 11.95 10.77
C ASN A 77 2.20 12.07 9.25
N PHE A 78 2.16 13.31 8.81
CA PHE A 78 2.18 13.68 7.40
C PHE A 78 3.62 13.95 6.95
N ARG A 79 4.02 13.39 5.81
CA ARG A 79 5.31 13.69 5.15
C ARG A 79 5.15 13.64 3.65
N GLU A 80 5.60 14.70 2.98
CA GLU A 80 5.75 14.74 1.51
C GLU A 80 4.50 14.30 0.72
N GLY A 81 3.30 14.70 1.17
CA GLY A 81 2.06 14.35 0.48
C GLY A 81 1.47 12.99 0.88
N GLN A 82 2.04 12.33 1.88
CA GLN A 82 1.66 11.01 2.35
C GLN A 82 1.34 11.05 3.84
N TRP A 83 0.48 10.12 4.27
CA TRP A 83 0.18 9.91 5.68
C TRP A 83 0.78 8.60 6.16
N ILE A 84 1.48 8.66 7.27
CA ILE A 84 2.22 7.55 7.86
C ILE A 84 1.53 7.20 9.18
N PHE A 85 1.18 5.92 9.33
CA PHE A 85 0.60 5.33 10.53
C PHE A 85 1.64 4.36 11.12
N PRO A 86 2.49 4.79 12.07
CA PRO A 86 3.66 4.03 12.51
C PRO A 86 3.33 2.67 13.12
N ARG A 87 2.13 2.52 13.70
CA ARG A 87 1.70 1.25 14.31
C ARG A 87 1.04 0.29 13.32
N GLY A 88 0.95 0.65 12.04
CA GLY A 88 0.44 -0.22 10.99
C GLY A 88 -1.06 -0.52 11.10
N CYS A 89 -1.46 -1.68 10.58
CA CYS A 89 -2.83 -2.19 10.72
C CYS A 89 -3.05 -2.80 12.12
N ALA A 90 -4.27 -2.67 12.66
CA ALA A 90 -4.65 -3.14 14.00
C ALA A 90 -5.13 -4.59 14.03
#